data_AF-A0A1S9CLQ8-F1
#
_entry.id   AF-A0A1S9CLQ8-F1
#
_cell.length_a   1.000
_cell.length_b   1.000
_cell.length_c   1.000
_cell.angle_alpha   90.00
_cell.angle_beta   90.00
_cell.angle_gamma   90.00
#
_symmetry.space_group_name_H-M   'P 1'
#
loop_
_entity.id
_entity.type
_entity.pdbx_description
1 polymer ?
#
loop_
_entity_poly.entity_id
_entity_poly.type
_entity_poly.pdbx_seq_one_letter_code
_entity_poly.pdbx_strand_id
1 'polypeptide(L)'
;MKNWTAPKIEGEIPCGDMPKDKVTIYPNHISKANAVFPRLLEEIELVGHDKVVVGICGGSGVGKSGVASVIAYYLNEMGIGAYTLSGDNYPHKIPLYNDAERIKVYRTSGIEAMLADGNFSEENFKVLQKLQIENDDANTKYINEFEWFKSYFDGGKQGLINYLGTNNEIDFDKLSLIIANYKEDSPTIWLKRMGRELHELWYEQVDFSQIKVLIVEWTHSNSDFLCGVDIPILLNSTPAETLAHRIARNRDNQTDSPFATLVLGIEQQKLFKQSKKAKIIVSKNDVLLTHNEYLEMMEGIEND
;
A
#
# COMPACT_ATOMS: atom_id res chain seq x y z
N MET A 1 25.82 -14.71 2.45
CA MET A 1 25.07 -15.33 3.58
C MET A 1 24.39 -16.68 3.21
N LYS A 2 25.12 -17.71 2.75
CA LYS A 2 24.51 -18.90 2.09
C LYS A 2 23.87 -19.98 2.99
N ASN A 3 23.86 -19.84 4.31
CA ASN A 3 23.32 -20.84 5.25
C ASN A 3 22.48 -20.19 6.37
N TRP A 4 21.70 -19.16 6.05
CA TRP A 4 20.82 -18.56 7.05
C TRP A 4 19.72 -19.56 7.46
N THR A 5 19.54 -19.70 8.77
CA THR A 5 18.43 -20.45 9.39
C THR A 5 17.62 -19.48 10.21
N ALA A 6 16.29 -19.54 10.09
CA ALA A 6 15.39 -18.69 10.86
C ALA A 6 15.70 -18.80 12.37
N PRO A 7 15.93 -17.67 13.07
CA PRO A 7 16.10 -17.70 14.51
C PRO A 7 14.80 -18.18 15.16
N LYS A 8 14.94 -18.82 16.31
CA LYS A 8 13.79 -19.11 17.16
C LYS A 8 13.22 -17.78 17.64
N ILE A 9 11.94 -17.54 17.37
CA ILE A 9 11.26 -16.33 17.83
C ILE A 9 11.02 -16.47 19.33
N GLU A 10 11.63 -15.57 20.10
CA GLU A 10 11.46 -15.49 21.55
C GLU A 10 10.88 -14.12 21.92
N GLY A 11 9.75 -14.11 22.64
CA GLY A 11 9.07 -12.88 23.05
C GLY A 11 8.20 -12.24 21.96
N GLU A 12 7.90 -10.95 22.15
CA GLU A 12 7.11 -10.16 21.21
C GLU A 12 7.99 -9.58 20.10
N ILE A 13 7.48 -9.63 18.86
CA ILE A 13 8.16 -9.04 17.70
C ILE A 13 7.79 -7.55 17.64
N PRO A 14 8.77 -6.63 17.67
CA PRO A 14 8.51 -5.21 17.50
C PRO A 14 7.85 -4.93 16.15
N CYS A 15 6.92 -3.98 16.15
CA CYS A 15 6.13 -3.61 14.98
C CYS A 15 6.54 -2.23 14.44
N GLY A 16 6.05 -1.89 13.25
CA GLY A 16 6.35 -0.61 12.60
C GLY A 16 5.92 0.62 13.39
N ASP A 17 6.32 1.78 12.91
CA ASP A 17 6.21 3.06 13.62
C ASP A 17 4.84 3.78 13.51
N MET A 18 3.78 3.04 13.18
CA MET A 18 2.43 3.59 13.06
C MET A 18 1.78 3.72 14.45
N PRO A 19 1.37 4.93 14.88
CA PRO A 19 0.75 5.12 16.19
C PRO A 19 -0.48 4.25 16.46
N LYS A 20 -0.52 3.67 17.67
CA LYS A 20 -1.64 2.86 18.19
C LYS A 20 -1.97 1.61 17.37
N ASP A 21 -1.16 1.30 16.36
CA ASP A 21 -1.34 0.09 15.58
C ASP A 21 -0.90 -1.14 16.38
N LYS A 22 -1.65 -2.22 16.26
CA LYS A 22 -1.37 -3.50 16.92
C LYS A 22 -1.24 -4.55 15.84
N VAL A 23 -0.01 -4.77 15.38
CA VAL A 23 0.28 -5.80 14.39
C VAL A 23 0.40 -7.14 15.10
N THR A 24 -0.62 -7.99 14.94
CA THR A 24 -0.55 -9.38 15.38
C THR A 24 0.25 -10.19 14.38
N ILE A 25 1.30 -10.88 14.86
CA ILE A 25 2.09 -11.78 14.03
C ILE A 25 1.43 -13.16 13.97
N TYR A 26 1.13 -13.61 12.76
CA TYR A 26 0.53 -14.91 12.49
C TYR A 26 1.55 -15.83 11.83
N PRO A 27 1.36 -17.17 11.88
CA PRO A 27 2.29 -18.14 11.28
C PRO A 27 2.56 -17.90 9.78
N ASN A 28 1.59 -17.41 9.03
CA ASN A 28 1.76 -17.07 7.60
C ASN A 28 2.72 -15.88 7.39
N HIS A 29 2.80 -14.92 8.31
CA HIS A 29 3.80 -13.84 8.24
C HIS A 29 5.21 -14.40 8.38
N ILE A 30 5.40 -15.33 9.32
CA ILE A 30 6.68 -16.00 9.57
C ILE A 30 7.07 -16.88 8.37
N SER A 31 6.15 -17.69 7.87
CA SER A 31 6.37 -18.55 6.70
C SER A 31 6.78 -17.72 5.47
N LYS A 32 6.04 -16.63 5.19
CA LYS A 32 6.35 -15.74 4.07
C LYS A 32 7.70 -15.02 4.25
N ALA A 33 7.99 -14.54 5.45
CA ALA A 33 9.29 -13.94 5.76
C ALA A 33 10.43 -14.95 5.55
N ASN A 34 10.27 -16.21 5.98
CA ASN A 34 11.26 -17.28 5.77
C ASN A 34 11.53 -17.56 4.29
N ALA A 35 10.51 -17.46 3.43
CA ALA A 35 10.68 -17.61 1.99
C ALA A 35 11.44 -16.43 1.36
N VAL A 36 11.17 -15.21 1.84
CA VAL A 36 11.75 -13.97 1.30
C VAL A 36 13.17 -13.72 1.80
N PHE A 37 13.44 -14.01 3.07
CA PHE A 37 14.62 -13.53 3.79
C PHE A 37 15.96 -13.99 3.19
N PRO A 38 16.15 -15.26 2.77
CA PRO A 38 17.40 -15.69 2.15
C PRO A 38 17.74 -14.88 0.89
N ARG A 39 16.75 -14.62 0.03
CA ARG A 39 16.94 -13.80 -1.16
C ARG A 39 17.17 -12.33 -0.81
N LEU A 40 16.48 -11.81 0.21
CA LEU A 40 16.71 -10.46 0.70
C LEU A 40 18.15 -10.26 1.18
N LEU A 41 18.71 -11.22 1.91
CA LEU A 41 20.11 -11.17 2.34
C LEU A 41 21.08 -11.11 1.16
N GLU A 42 20.83 -11.89 0.10
CA GLU A 42 21.62 -11.82 -1.14
C GLU A 42 21.53 -10.44 -1.80
N GLU A 43 20.33 -9.86 -1.91
CA GLU A 43 20.15 -8.52 -2.48
C GLU A 43 20.81 -7.44 -1.62
N ILE A 44 20.76 -7.55 -0.28
CA ILE A 44 21.45 -6.64 0.65
C ILE A 44 22.97 -6.68 0.41
N GLU A 45 23.56 -7.88 0.27
CA GLU A 45 24.98 -8.04 -0.06
C GLU A 45 25.33 -7.41 -1.42
N LEU A 46 24.43 -7.52 -2.41
CA LEU A 46 24.63 -6.99 -3.77
C LEU A 46 24.54 -5.45 -3.85
N VAL A 47 23.75 -4.83 -2.97
CA VAL A 47 23.64 -3.35 -2.91
C VAL A 47 25.00 -2.71 -2.56
N GLY A 48 25.81 -3.36 -1.73
CA GLY A 48 27.23 -3.03 -1.56
C GLY A 48 27.53 -1.74 -0.78
N HIS A 49 26.53 -1.14 -0.13
CA HIS A 49 26.71 0.02 0.75
C HIS A 49 26.06 -0.18 2.12
N ASP A 50 26.52 0.57 3.11
CA ASP A 50 26.19 0.39 4.53
C ASP A 50 24.71 0.63 4.90
N LYS A 51 24.02 1.52 4.19
CA LYS A 51 22.64 1.94 4.50
C LYS A 51 21.68 1.46 3.42
N VAL A 52 20.98 0.36 3.65
CA VAL A 52 20.10 -0.26 2.65
C VAL A 52 18.63 0.07 2.91
N VAL A 53 17.89 0.39 1.85
CA VAL A 53 16.44 0.67 1.93
C VAL A 53 15.65 -0.43 1.24
N VAL A 54 14.80 -1.10 2.01
CA VAL A 54 13.93 -2.19 1.56
C VAL A 54 12.50 -1.68 1.52
N GLY A 55 11.85 -1.71 0.36
CA GLY A 55 10.43 -1.37 0.25
C GLY A 55 9.58 -2.63 0.27
N ILE A 56 8.60 -2.75 1.17
CA ILE A 56 7.65 -3.88 1.17
C ILE A 56 6.28 -3.36 0.74
N CYS A 57 5.83 -3.76 -0.45
CA CYS A 57 4.57 -3.35 -1.06
C CYS A 57 3.62 -4.52 -1.31
N GLY A 58 2.37 -4.19 -1.62
CA GLY A 58 1.29 -5.16 -1.84
C GLY A 58 -0.06 -4.61 -1.44
N GLY A 59 -1.13 -5.30 -1.83
CA GLY A 59 -2.50 -4.89 -1.58
C GLY A 59 -2.83 -4.76 -0.08
N SER A 60 -3.91 -4.04 0.24
CA SER A 60 -4.39 -3.97 1.62
C SER A 60 -4.74 -5.36 2.17
N GLY A 61 -4.19 -5.71 3.33
CA GLY A 61 -4.44 -6.99 4.00
C GLY A 61 -3.56 -8.18 3.56
N VAL A 62 -2.57 -8.00 2.68
CA VAL A 62 -1.66 -9.10 2.26
C VAL A 62 -0.61 -9.48 3.33
N GLY A 63 -0.60 -8.78 4.47
CA GLY A 63 0.30 -9.08 5.59
C GLY A 63 1.63 -8.32 5.59
N LYS A 64 1.73 -7.20 4.85
CA LYS A 64 2.94 -6.38 4.73
C LYS A 64 3.56 -6.02 6.07
N SER A 65 2.78 -5.43 6.99
CA SER A 65 3.25 -4.99 8.31
C SER A 65 3.79 -6.17 9.13
N GLY A 66 3.10 -7.32 9.10
CA GLY A 66 3.55 -8.53 9.79
C GLY A 66 4.85 -9.10 9.22
N VAL A 67 4.97 -9.16 7.89
CA VAL A 67 6.20 -9.62 7.22
C VAL A 67 7.35 -8.65 7.48
N ALA A 68 7.11 -7.34 7.40
CA ALA A 68 8.10 -6.32 7.72
C ALA A 68 8.63 -6.43 9.15
N SER A 69 7.74 -6.63 10.13
CA SER A 69 8.12 -6.85 11.53
C SER A 69 8.99 -8.08 11.71
N VAL A 70 8.66 -9.20 11.06
CA VAL A 70 9.45 -10.44 11.15
C VAL A 70 10.82 -10.26 10.48
N ILE A 71 10.88 -9.63 9.31
CA ILE A 71 12.15 -9.33 8.62
C ILE A 71 13.03 -8.42 9.48
N ALA A 72 12.46 -7.36 10.06
CA ALA A 72 13.17 -6.47 10.97
C ALA A 72 13.74 -7.22 12.17
N TYR A 73 12.94 -8.10 12.77
CA TYR A 73 13.37 -8.96 13.87
C TYR A 73 14.56 -9.84 13.47
N TYR A 74 14.51 -10.51 12.32
CA TYR A 74 15.62 -11.33 11.83
C TYR A 74 16.91 -10.54 11.60
N LEU A 75 16.82 -9.33 11.03
CA LEU A 75 17.99 -8.47 10.85
C LEU A 75 18.58 -8.01 12.20
N ASN A 76 17.74 -7.74 13.19
CA ASN A 76 18.15 -7.35 14.53
C ASN A 76 18.82 -8.51 15.29
N GLU A 77 18.26 -9.72 15.22
CA GLU A 77 18.88 -10.94 15.81
C GLU A 77 20.24 -11.27 15.18
N MET A 78 20.45 -10.90 13.91
CA MET A 78 21.74 -11.02 13.23
C MET A 78 22.73 -9.90 13.57
N GLY A 79 22.32 -8.90 14.37
CA GLY A 79 23.15 -7.74 14.70
C GLY A 79 23.33 -6.72 13.57
N ILE A 80 22.52 -6.77 12.51
CA ILE A 80 22.58 -5.82 11.38
C ILE A 80 21.91 -4.50 11.77
N GLY A 81 20.80 -4.56 12.50
CA GLY A 81 20.03 -3.39 12.89
C GLY A 81 19.06 -2.93 11.80
N ALA A 82 17.77 -2.95 12.12
CA ALA A 82 16.69 -2.59 11.21
C ALA A 82 15.62 -1.72 11.86
N TYR A 83 15.07 -0.80 11.08
CA TYR A 83 13.94 0.05 11.46
C TYR A 83 12.81 -0.06 10.43
N THR A 84 11.56 -0.17 10.90
CA THR A 84 10.38 -0.25 10.03
C THR A 84 9.60 1.07 10.06
N LEU A 85 9.70 1.82 8.96
CA LEU A 85 8.96 3.04 8.67
C LEU A 85 7.66 2.71 7.93
N SER A 86 6.52 3.13 8.50
CA SER A 86 5.22 3.03 7.86
C SER A 86 4.97 4.25 6.97
N GLY A 87 4.65 3.99 5.69
CA GLY A 87 4.25 5.04 4.77
C GLY A 87 2.89 5.68 5.10
N ASP A 88 2.07 5.04 5.94
CA ASP A 88 0.73 5.54 6.31
C ASP A 88 0.76 6.78 7.21
N ASN A 89 1.95 7.15 7.72
CA ASN A 89 2.17 8.44 8.39
C ASN A 89 2.20 9.65 7.43
N TYR A 90 2.37 9.43 6.12
CA TYR A 90 2.73 10.46 5.14
C TYR A 90 1.66 10.91 4.13
N PRO A 91 0.39 10.46 4.16
CA PRO A 91 -0.68 11.19 3.50
C PRO A 91 -0.75 12.67 3.96
N HIS A 92 -1.20 13.55 3.07
CA HIS A 92 -1.40 14.97 3.38
C HIS A 92 -2.49 15.20 4.44
N LYS A 93 -3.40 14.23 4.58
CA LYS A 93 -4.57 14.28 5.47
C LYS A 93 -4.61 13.05 6.37
N ILE A 94 -5.15 13.20 7.58
CA ILE A 94 -5.49 12.06 8.45
C ILE A 94 -6.53 11.14 7.76
N PRO A 95 -6.66 9.87 8.16
CA PRO A 95 -7.48 8.88 7.45
C PRO A 95 -8.91 9.35 7.12
N LEU A 96 -9.64 9.89 8.12
CA LEU A 96 -11.03 10.34 7.94
C LEU A 96 -11.17 11.38 6.82
N TYR A 97 -10.31 12.41 6.81
CA TYR A 97 -10.37 13.46 5.80
C TYR A 97 -9.77 13.03 4.47
N ASN A 98 -8.83 12.09 4.47
CA ASN A 98 -8.33 11.53 3.21
C ASN A 98 -9.42 10.73 2.49
N ASP A 99 -10.18 9.90 3.22
CA ASP A 99 -11.31 9.15 2.64
C ASP A 99 -12.41 10.09 2.13
N ALA A 100 -12.72 11.17 2.86
CA ALA A 100 -13.64 12.20 2.38
C ALA A 100 -13.15 12.90 1.12
N GLU A 101 -11.85 13.21 1.02
CA GLU A 101 -11.27 13.84 -0.18
C GLU A 101 -11.31 12.89 -1.38
N ARG A 102 -11.04 11.60 -1.20
CA ARG A 102 -11.16 10.59 -2.27
C ARG A 102 -12.57 10.58 -2.87
N ILE A 103 -13.61 10.59 -2.02
CA ILE A 103 -15.01 10.65 -2.46
C ILE A 103 -15.29 11.96 -3.19
N LYS A 104 -14.85 13.09 -2.63
CA LYS A 104 -15.02 14.41 -3.25
C LYS A 104 -14.38 14.47 -4.63
N VAL A 105 -13.14 14.01 -4.79
CA VAL A 105 -12.42 13.97 -6.08
C VAL A 105 -13.19 13.13 -7.10
N TYR A 106 -13.63 11.93 -6.71
CA TYR A 106 -14.43 11.05 -7.56
C TYR A 106 -15.72 11.74 -8.03
N ARG A 107 -16.52 12.27 -7.10
CA ARG A 107 -17.80 12.91 -7.41
C ARG A 107 -17.65 14.17 -8.26
N THR A 108 -16.66 15.00 -7.94
CA THR A 108 -16.39 16.24 -8.70
C THR A 108 -16.01 15.91 -10.13
N SER A 109 -15.03 15.01 -10.31
CA SER A 109 -14.56 14.63 -11.65
C SER A 109 -15.63 13.93 -12.48
N GLY A 110 -16.51 13.14 -11.83
CA GLY A 110 -17.65 12.51 -12.50
C GLY A 110 -18.69 13.52 -12.97
N ILE A 111 -19.04 14.52 -12.16
CA ILE A 111 -19.99 15.57 -12.55
C ILE A 111 -19.40 16.43 -13.68
N GLU A 112 -18.11 16.77 -13.61
CA GLU A 112 -17.41 17.51 -14.67
C GLU A 112 -17.39 16.74 -15.99
N ALA A 113 -17.20 15.42 -15.95
CA ALA A 113 -17.28 14.59 -17.16
C ALA A 113 -18.70 14.56 -17.74
N MET A 114 -19.74 14.44 -16.90
CA MET A 114 -21.12 14.55 -17.38
C MET A 114 -21.40 15.87 -18.08
N LEU A 115 -20.87 16.99 -17.55
CA LEU A 115 -21.01 18.31 -18.17
C LEU A 115 -20.28 18.36 -19.52
N ALA A 116 -19.05 17.84 -19.59
CA ALA A 116 -18.25 17.83 -20.81
C ALA A 116 -18.89 16.98 -21.92
N ASP A 117 -19.49 15.85 -21.57
CA ASP A 117 -20.13 14.93 -22.51
C ASP A 117 -21.58 15.33 -22.88
N GLY A 118 -22.11 16.42 -22.32
CA GLY A 118 -23.49 16.86 -22.56
C GLY A 118 -24.55 16.01 -21.87
N ASN A 119 -24.15 15.17 -20.91
CA ASN A 119 -24.99 14.24 -20.17
C ASN A 119 -25.56 14.83 -18.86
N PHE A 120 -25.10 16.02 -18.46
CA PHE A 120 -25.60 16.69 -17.26
C PHE A 120 -26.96 17.37 -17.52
N SER A 121 -27.96 16.98 -16.73
CA SER A 121 -29.29 17.61 -16.67
C SER A 121 -29.80 17.59 -15.24
N GLU A 122 -30.78 18.45 -14.91
CA GLU A 122 -31.39 18.46 -13.57
C GLU A 122 -32.05 17.10 -13.24
N GLU A 123 -32.61 16.42 -14.24
CA GLU A 123 -33.21 15.09 -14.09
C GLU A 123 -32.17 14.03 -13.76
N ASN A 124 -31.09 13.96 -14.54
CA ASN A 124 -30.00 13.01 -14.32
C ASN A 124 -29.33 13.27 -12.96
N PHE A 125 -29.13 14.54 -12.61
CA PHE A 125 -28.52 14.92 -11.34
C PHE A 125 -29.40 14.54 -10.13
N LYS A 126 -30.73 14.62 -10.23
CA LYS A 126 -31.63 14.14 -9.16
C LYS A 126 -31.49 12.64 -8.89
N VAL A 127 -31.28 11.85 -9.94
CA VAL A 127 -31.00 10.40 -9.80
C VAL A 127 -29.62 10.21 -9.16
N LEU A 128 -28.58 10.85 -9.72
CA LEU A 128 -27.22 10.77 -9.18
C LEU A 128 -27.15 11.16 -7.70
N GLN A 129 -27.83 12.24 -7.30
CA GLN A 129 -27.83 12.72 -5.92
C GLN A 129 -28.37 11.68 -4.94
N LYS A 130 -29.41 10.91 -5.33
CA LYS A 130 -29.90 9.80 -4.51
C LYS A 130 -28.84 8.72 -4.33
N LEU A 131 -28.16 8.33 -5.42
CA LEU A 131 -27.07 7.37 -5.37
C LEU A 131 -25.90 7.85 -4.49
N GLN A 132 -25.58 9.14 -4.53
CA GLN A 132 -24.54 9.75 -3.70
C GLN A 132 -24.91 9.76 -2.21
N ILE A 133 -26.17 10.03 -1.87
CA ILE A 133 -26.69 9.96 -0.49
C ILE A 133 -26.60 8.52 0.04
N GLU A 134 -26.90 7.54 -0.81
CA GLU A 134 -26.85 6.11 -0.49
C GLU A 134 -25.43 5.53 -0.55
N ASN A 135 -24.44 6.29 -1.02
CA ASN A 135 -23.06 5.86 -1.32
C ASN A 135 -22.98 4.66 -2.29
N ASP A 136 -23.95 4.56 -3.20
CA ASP A 136 -24.00 3.55 -4.27
C ASP A 136 -23.57 4.13 -5.64
N ASP A 137 -23.12 5.39 -5.66
CA ASP A 137 -22.74 6.12 -6.88
C ASP A 137 -21.47 5.60 -7.59
N ALA A 138 -20.77 4.64 -7.01
CA ALA A 138 -19.65 3.93 -7.67
C ALA A 138 -20.04 2.52 -8.15
N ASN A 139 -21.33 2.17 -8.12
CA ASN A 139 -21.79 0.84 -8.52
C ASN A 139 -21.88 0.70 -10.04
N THR A 140 -21.13 -0.25 -10.59
CA THR A 140 -21.05 -0.47 -12.03
C THR A 140 -22.35 -0.98 -12.64
N LYS A 141 -23.31 -1.49 -11.84
CA LYS A 141 -24.63 -1.91 -12.35
C LYS A 141 -25.35 -0.77 -13.08
N TYR A 142 -25.16 0.47 -12.63
CA TYR A 142 -25.82 1.65 -13.18
C TYR A 142 -25.29 2.07 -14.55
N ILE A 143 -24.10 1.58 -14.95
CA ILE A 143 -23.54 1.81 -16.29
C ILE A 143 -24.49 1.27 -17.37
N ASN A 144 -25.20 0.18 -17.09
CA ASN A 144 -26.16 -0.43 -17.99
C ASN A 144 -27.61 0.02 -17.74
N GLU A 145 -27.88 0.72 -16.63
CA GLU A 145 -29.22 1.17 -16.24
C GLU A 145 -29.51 2.59 -16.74
N PHE A 146 -28.50 3.46 -16.74
CA PHE A 146 -28.63 4.85 -17.15
C PHE A 146 -27.60 5.20 -18.22
N GLU A 147 -28.06 5.64 -19.40
CA GLU A 147 -27.20 6.00 -20.54
C GLU A 147 -26.12 7.04 -20.18
N TRP A 148 -26.44 7.97 -19.27
CA TRP A 148 -25.54 9.04 -18.82
C TRP A 148 -24.51 8.59 -17.77
N PHE A 149 -24.74 7.48 -17.06
CA PHE A 149 -23.96 7.13 -15.87
C PHE A 149 -22.54 6.68 -16.20
N LYS A 150 -22.32 6.12 -17.39
CA LYS A 150 -20.98 5.77 -17.85
C LYS A 150 -20.03 6.96 -17.84
N SER A 151 -20.49 8.13 -18.30
CA SER A 151 -19.73 9.38 -18.29
C SER A 151 -19.32 9.79 -16.86
N TYR A 152 -20.28 9.74 -15.92
CA TYR A 152 -20.02 10.00 -14.50
C TYR A 152 -18.99 9.04 -13.91
N PHE A 153 -19.19 7.74 -14.12
CA PHE A 153 -18.34 6.70 -13.54
C PHE A 153 -16.91 6.77 -14.08
N ASP A 154 -16.75 6.87 -15.41
CA ASP A 154 -15.44 6.91 -16.05
C ASP A 154 -14.68 8.19 -15.68
N GLY A 155 -15.37 9.34 -15.68
CA GLY A 155 -14.81 10.61 -15.23
C GLY A 155 -14.37 10.59 -13.77
N GLY A 156 -15.23 10.07 -12.89
CA GLY A 156 -14.92 9.90 -11.48
C GLY A 156 -13.74 8.97 -11.24
N LYS A 157 -13.71 7.82 -11.91
CA LYS A 157 -12.61 6.85 -11.86
C LYS A 157 -11.30 7.49 -12.34
N GLN A 158 -11.33 8.26 -13.42
CA GLN A 158 -10.14 8.93 -13.95
C GLN A 158 -9.61 10.00 -12.98
N GLY A 159 -10.49 10.80 -12.38
CA GLY A 159 -10.11 11.75 -11.33
C GLY A 159 -9.46 11.05 -10.14
N LEU A 160 -10.04 9.94 -9.71
CA LEU A 160 -9.52 9.15 -8.60
C LEU A 160 -8.17 8.49 -8.93
N ILE A 161 -7.94 8.02 -10.17
CA ILE A 161 -6.63 7.52 -10.64
C ILE A 161 -5.53 8.59 -10.53
N ASN A 162 -5.88 9.86 -10.81
CA ASN A 162 -4.97 11.00 -10.76
C ASN A 162 -4.68 11.47 -9.31
N TYR A 163 -5.50 11.07 -8.34
CA TYR A 163 -5.32 11.38 -6.93
C TYR A 163 -4.64 10.24 -6.17
N LEU A 164 -5.21 9.03 -6.20
CA LEU A 164 -4.77 7.88 -5.40
C LEU A 164 -3.32 7.49 -5.65
N GLY A 165 -2.53 7.35 -4.60
CA GLY A 165 -1.13 6.93 -4.67
C GLY A 165 -0.25 7.90 -5.46
N THR A 166 -0.59 9.18 -5.50
CA THR A 166 0.19 10.26 -6.16
C THR A 166 0.60 11.34 -5.16
N ASN A 167 1.39 12.30 -5.63
CA ASN A 167 1.77 13.49 -4.86
C ASN A 167 0.56 14.35 -4.42
N ASN A 168 -0.61 14.19 -5.06
CA ASN A 168 -1.83 14.89 -4.64
C ASN A 168 -2.43 14.31 -3.33
N GLU A 169 -2.15 13.04 -3.05
CA GLU A 169 -2.64 12.35 -1.86
C GLU A 169 -1.56 12.25 -0.78
N ILE A 170 -0.32 11.99 -1.18
CA ILE A 170 0.78 11.64 -0.28
C ILE A 170 1.98 12.57 -0.49
N ASP A 171 2.62 12.94 0.62
CA ASP A 171 3.89 13.65 0.67
C ASP A 171 5.08 12.70 0.41
N PHE A 172 5.24 12.27 -0.85
CA PHE A 172 6.37 11.42 -1.27
C PHE A 172 7.72 12.15 -1.17
N ASP A 173 7.74 13.47 -1.34
CA ASP A 173 8.96 14.27 -1.25
C ASP A 173 9.55 14.19 0.16
N LYS A 174 8.71 14.27 1.19
CA LYS A 174 9.15 14.11 2.57
C LYS A 174 9.68 12.71 2.88
N LEU A 175 9.01 11.66 2.39
CA LEU A 175 9.50 10.30 2.54
C LEU A 175 10.85 10.10 1.83
N SER A 176 10.98 10.62 0.62
CA SER A 176 12.23 10.56 -0.15
C SER A 176 13.35 11.33 0.54
N LEU A 177 13.06 12.47 1.17
CA LEU A 177 14.01 13.23 1.98
C LEU A 177 14.46 12.45 3.23
N ILE A 178 13.55 11.76 3.91
CA ILE A 178 13.89 10.89 5.04
C ILE A 178 14.85 9.78 4.59
N ILE A 179 14.55 9.14 3.46
CA ILE A 179 15.40 8.11 2.87
C ILE A 179 16.78 8.68 2.48
N ALA A 180 16.83 9.87 1.89
CA ALA A 180 18.08 10.53 1.55
C ALA A 180 18.93 10.82 2.80
N ASN A 181 18.34 11.43 3.84
CA ASN A 181 19.03 11.71 5.10
C ASN A 181 19.55 10.43 5.77
N TYR A 182 18.78 9.34 5.72
CA TYR A 182 19.18 8.02 6.21
C TYR A 182 20.40 7.47 5.47
N LYS A 183 20.42 7.61 4.14
CA LYS A 183 21.53 7.18 3.28
C LYS A 183 22.78 8.06 3.44
N GLU A 184 22.63 9.30 3.86
CA GLU A 184 23.72 10.21 4.22
C GLU A 184 24.26 10.00 5.66
N ASP A 185 23.96 8.85 6.28
CA ASP A 185 24.41 8.48 7.63
C ASP A 185 23.99 9.49 8.72
N SER A 186 22.86 10.19 8.54
CA SER A 186 22.31 11.05 9.60
C SER A 186 22.05 10.23 10.87
N PRO A 187 22.66 10.57 12.03
CA PRO A 187 22.56 9.74 13.22
C PRO A 187 21.16 9.78 13.83
N THR A 188 20.42 10.87 13.62
CA THR A 188 19.03 10.98 14.05
C THR A 188 18.18 11.63 12.97
N ILE A 189 16.92 11.21 12.84
CA ILE A 189 15.97 11.78 11.89
C ILE A 189 14.65 12.03 12.60
N TRP A 190 14.03 13.18 12.32
CA TRP A 190 12.67 13.49 12.79
C TRP A 190 11.64 12.83 11.88
N LEU A 191 10.87 11.89 12.43
CA LEU A 191 9.82 11.17 11.71
C LEU A 191 8.45 11.67 12.14
N LYS A 192 7.56 11.86 11.16
CA LYS A 192 6.17 12.24 11.41
C LYS A 192 5.42 11.05 12.01
N ARG A 193 4.56 11.34 12.97
CA ARG A 193 3.54 10.43 13.49
C ARG A 193 2.18 11.03 13.23
N MET A 194 1.28 10.24 12.67
CA MET A 194 -0.08 10.66 12.35
C MET A 194 -1.07 9.63 12.87
N GLY A 195 -1.87 10.00 13.86
CA GLY A 195 -2.99 9.20 14.33
C GLY A 195 -4.25 9.39 13.50
N ARG A 196 -5.39 9.04 14.10
CA ARG A 196 -6.70 9.11 13.43
C ARG A 196 -7.42 10.43 13.70
N GLU A 197 -7.04 11.12 14.77
CA GLU A 197 -7.61 12.40 15.19
C GLU A 197 -6.74 13.60 14.79
N LEU A 198 -7.36 14.77 14.63
CA LEU A 198 -6.66 16.01 14.24
C LEU A 198 -5.51 16.43 15.16
N HIS A 199 -5.62 16.12 16.46
CA HIS A 199 -4.61 16.48 17.46
C HIS A 199 -3.50 15.42 17.57
N GLU A 200 -3.59 14.31 16.85
CA GLU A 200 -2.61 13.23 16.85
C GLU A 200 -1.61 13.41 15.71
N LEU A 201 -0.92 14.57 15.70
CA LEU A 201 0.12 14.87 14.74
C LEU A 201 1.34 15.43 15.48
N TRP A 202 2.44 14.68 15.46
CA TRP A 202 3.70 15.07 16.10
C TRP A 202 4.91 14.54 15.33
N TYR A 203 6.10 14.91 15.80
CA TYR A 203 7.35 14.34 15.31
C TYR A 203 8.07 13.64 16.46
N GLU A 204 8.73 12.55 16.13
CA GLU A 204 9.64 11.84 17.02
C GLU A 204 11.02 11.83 16.42
N GLN A 205 12.04 12.14 17.23
CA GLN A 205 13.42 11.98 16.83
C GLN A 205 13.82 10.53 17.04
N VAL A 206 14.23 9.86 15.96
CA VAL A 206 14.64 8.46 15.98
C VAL A 206 16.14 8.36 15.74
N ASP A 207 16.81 7.52 16.54
CA ASP A 207 18.23 7.20 16.40
C ASP A 207 18.46 6.14 15.31
N PHE A 208 19.25 6.49 14.30
CA PHE A 208 19.62 5.65 13.17
C PHE A 208 21.10 5.22 13.22
N SER A 209 21.84 5.52 14.30
CA SER A 209 23.26 5.22 14.43
C SER A 209 23.59 3.73 14.31
N GLN A 210 22.71 2.86 14.83
CA GLN A 210 22.85 1.40 14.77
C GLN A 210 21.96 0.74 13.71
N ILE A 211 21.30 1.52 12.85
CA ILE A 211 20.35 1.00 11.85
C ILE A 211 21.02 0.91 10.48
N LYS A 212 21.26 -0.30 9.97
CA LYS A 212 21.85 -0.54 8.63
C LYS A 212 20.81 -0.88 7.56
N VAL A 213 19.59 -1.24 7.97
CA VAL A 213 18.47 -1.46 7.04
C VAL A 213 17.24 -0.64 7.44
N LEU A 214 16.77 0.22 6.53
CA LEU A 214 15.48 0.89 6.64
C LEU A 214 14.43 0.13 5.83
N ILE A 215 13.41 -0.40 6.49
CA ILE A 215 12.27 -1.06 5.86
C ILE A 215 11.15 -0.04 5.73
N VAL A 216 10.72 0.25 4.50
CA VAL A 216 9.55 1.08 4.21
C VAL A 216 8.39 0.15 3.89
N GLU A 217 7.50 -0.05 4.86
CA GLU A 217 6.32 -0.90 4.69
C GLU A 217 5.12 -0.04 4.34
N TRP A 218 4.59 -0.25 3.14
CA TRP A 218 3.46 0.50 2.65
C TRP A 218 2.93 -0.03 1.32
N THR A 219 1.66 0.23 0.98
CA THR A 219 1.12 -0.11 -0.35
C THR A 219 1.93 0.54 -1.48
N HIS A 220 2.44 1.76 -1.29
CA HIS A 220 3.13 2.53 -2.32
C HIS A 220 4.66 2.58 -2.15
N SER A 221 5.26 1.66 -1.38
CA SER A 221 6.73 1.62 -1.20
C SER A 221 7.50 1.25 -2.48
N ASN A 222 6.81 0.80 -3.53
CA ASN A 222 7.36 0.62 -4.88
C ASN A 222 6.84 1.67 -5.88
N SER A 223 6.34 2.81 -5.40
CA SER A 223 5.84 3.91 -6.24
C SER A 223 6.92 4.52 -7.11
N ASP A 224 6.55 5.06 -8.28
CA ASP A 224 7.45 5.87 -9.12
C ASP A 224 7.74 7.25 -8.52
N PHE A 225 6.91 7.70 -7.57
CA PHE A 225 7.10 8.95 -6.84
C PHE A 225 8.06 8.83 -5.65
N LEU A 226 8.34 7.60 -5.19
CA LEU A 226 9.24 7.37 -4.04
C LEU A 226 10.67 7.12 -4.54
N CYS A 227 11.63 7.89 -4.05
CA CYS A 227 13.04 7.75 -4.42
C CYS A 227 13.86 7.07 -3.31
N GLY A 228 14.92 6.37 -3.74
CA GLY A 228 15.95 5.85 -2.84
C GLY A 228 15.70 4.45 -2.27
N VAL A 229 14.65 3.73 -2.70
CA VAL A 229 14.47 2.31 -2.37
C VAL A 229 15.44 1.45 -3.19
N ASP A 230 16.22 0.60 -2.51
CA ASP A 230 17.21 -0.28 -3.15
C ASP A 230 16.61 -1.63 -3.54
N ILE A 231 15.79 -2.19 -2.64
CA ILE A 231 15.24 -3.55 -2.77
C ILE A 231 13.72 -3.49 -2.59
N PRO A 232 12.93 -3.31 -3.68
CA PRO A 232 11.48 -3.41 -3.59
C PRO A 232 11.03 -4.88 -3.57
N ILE A 233 10.20 -5.22 -2.60
CA ILE A 233 9.60 -6.53 -2.38
C ILE A 233 8.09 -6.40 -2.58
N LEU A 234 7.54 -7.15 -3.52
CA LEU A 234 6.10 -7.23 -3.77
C LEU A 234 5.52 -8.49 -3.11
N LEU A 235 4.68 -8.30 -2.10
CA LEU A 235 3.81 -9.33 -1.56
C LEU A 235 2.56 -9.41 -2.45
N ASN A 236 2.50 -10.43 -3.30
CA ASN A 236 1.40 -10.59 -4.24
C ASN A 236 0.19 -11.27 -3.59
N SER A 237 -0.99 -10.76 -3.91
CA SER A 237 -2.25 -11.48 -3.80
C SER A 237 -3.08 -11.19 -5.03
N THR A 238 -3.75 -12.21 -5.56
CA THR A 238 -4.61 -12.06 -6.73
C THR A 238 -5.89 -11.29 -6.39
N PRO A 239 -6.60 -10.72 -7.38
CA PRO A 239 -7.90 -10.09 -7.14
C PRO A 239 -8.90 -11.02 -6.43
N ALA A 240 -8.97 -12.29 -6.85
CA ALA A 240 -9.86 -13.30 -6.25
C ALA A 240 -9.49 -13.60 -4.79
N GLU A 241 -8.20 -13.72 -4.48
CA GLU A 241 -7.73 -13.91 -3.11
C GLU A 241 -8.00 -12.69 -2.23
N THR A 242 -7.83 -11.49 -2.80
CA THR A 242 -8.12 -10.22 -2.13
C THR A 242 -9.61 -10.12 -1.80
N LEU A 243 -10.48 -10.51 -2.73
CA LEU A 243 -11.93 -10.58 -2.50
C LEU A 243 -12.30 -11.63 -1.44
N ALA A 244 -11.75 -12.84 -1.52
CA ALA A 244 -12.00 -13.89 -0.54
C ALA A 244 -11.60 -13.47 0.89
N HIS A 245 -10.45 -12.78 1.03
CA HIS A 245 -10.02 -12.21 2.30
C HIS A 245 -10.98 -11.13 2.82
N ARG A 246 -11.60 -10.34 1.93
CA ARG A 246 -12.63 -9.37 2.33
C ARG A 246 -13.90 -10.04 2.79
N ILE A 247 -14.41 -11.03 2.06
CA ILE A 247 -15.61 -11.79 2.45
C ILE A 247 -15.41 -12.41 3.84
N ALA A 248 -14.22 -12.96 4.11
CA ALA A 248 -13.89 -13.51 5.41
C ALA A 248 -13.89 -12.47 6.54
N ARG A 249 -13.44 -11.23 6.28
CA ARG A 249 -13.46 -10.11 7.25
C ARG A 249 -14.81 -9.41 7.37
N ASN A 250 -15.61 -9.38 6.30
CA ASN A 250 -16.92 -8.71 6.23
C ASN A 250 -18.03 -9.48 6.96
N ARG A 251 -17.79 -10.72 7.39
CA ARG A 251 -18.66 -11.38 8.38
C ARG A 251 -18.74 -10.59 9.69
N ASP A 252 -17.76 -9.73 9.97
CA ASP A 252 -17.67 -8.99 11.23
C ASP A 252 -17.93 -7.48 11.13
N ASN A 253 -18.02 -6.83 9.94
CA ASN A 253 -18.48 -5.42 9.77
C ASN A 253 -18.67 -5.03 8.28
N GLN A 254 -19.54 -4.04 7.99
CA GLN A 254 -19.92 -3.54 6.64
C GLN A 254 -18.78 -2.83 5.87
N THR A 255 -17.81 -3.57 5.33
CA THR A 255 -16.61 -3.01 4.68
C THR A 255 -16.54 -3.17 3.15
N ASP A 256 -17.62 -3.56 2.47
CA ASP A 256 -17.66 -3.75 1.00
C ASP A 256 -18.62 -2.75 0.32
N SER A 257 -18.19 -1.51 0.12
CA SER A 257 -18.92 -0.56 -0.72
C SER A 257 -18.41 -0.60 -2.18
N PRO A 258 -19.24 -0.24 -3.17
CA PRO A 258 -18.77 -0.11 -4.56
C PRO A 258 -17.58 0.85 -4.68
N PHE A 259 -17.58 1.92 -3.89
CA PHE A 259 -16.47 2.89 -3.88
C PHE A 259 -15.18 2.28 -3.34
N ALA A 260 -15.24 1.53 -2.23
CA ALA A 260 -14.07 0.84 -1.69
C ALA A 260 -13.50 -0.18 -2.69
N THR A 261 -14.38 -0.89 -3.41
CA THR A 261 -13.97 -1.81 -4.47
C THR A 261 -13.27 -1.09 -5.61
N LEU A 262 -13.79 0.08 -6.03
CA LEU A 262 -13.15 0.91 -7.05
C LEU A 262 -11.75 1.38 -6.63
N VAL A 263 -11.61 1.91 -5.41
CA VAL A 263 -10.31 2.37 -4.84
C VAL A 263 -9.30 1.22 -4.87
N LEU A 264 -9.68 0.05 -4.38
CA LEU A 264 -8.79 -1.09 -4.29
C LEU A 264 -8.42 -1.66 -5.68
N GLY A 265 -9.34 -1.61 -6.64
CA GLY A 265 -9.04 -1.94 -8.03
C GLY A 265 -7.98 -1.01 -8.64
N ILE A 266 -8.08 0.30 -8.36
CA ILE A 266 -7.09 1.30 -8.81
C ILE A 266 -5.73 1.04 -8.15
N GLU A 267 -5.69 0.78 -6.83
CA GLU A 267 -4.46 0.44 -6.12
C GLU A 267 -3.80 -0.82 -6.68
N GLN A 268 -4.58 -1.87 -6.95
CA GLN A 268 -4.09 -3.12 -7.54
C GLN A 268 -3.49 -2.88 -8.93
N GLN A 269 -4.14 -2.08 -9.77
CA GLN A 269 -3.61 -1.72 -11.09
C GLN A 269 -2.29 -0.94 -10.98
N LYS A 270 -2.15 -0.06 -9.98
CA LYS A 270 -0.90 0.67 -9.75
C LYS A 270 0.22 -0.27 -9.29
N LEU A 271 -0.07 -1.18 -8.36
CA LEU A 271 0.87 -2.22 -7.93
C LEU A 271 1.32 -3.09 -9.11
N PHE A 272 0.37 -3.52 -9.95
CA PHE A 272 0.66 -4.30 -11.15
C PHE A 272 1.60 -3.56 -12.11
N LYS A 273 1.32 -2.28 -12.42
CA LYS A 273 2.19 -1.45 -13.29
C LYS A 273 3.60 -1.27 -12.73
N GLN A 274 3.74 -1.24 -11.40
CA GLN A 274 5.01 -1.04 -10.70
C GLN A 274 5.77 -2.35 -10.43
N SER A 275 5.13 -3.51 -10.59
CA SER A 275 5.67 -4.85 -10.30
C SER A 275 7.03 -5.12 -10.95
N LYS A 276 7.29 -4.60 -12.15
CA LYS A 276 8.55 -4.76 -12.88
C LYS A 276 9.79 -4.23 -12.13
N LYS A 277 9.60 -3.33 -11.16
CA LYS A 277 10.68 -2.78 -10.33
C LYS A 277 11.01 -3.68 -9.13
N ALA A 278 10.13 -4.62 -8.79
CA ALA A 278 10.35 -5.51 -7.66
C ALA A 278 11.57 -6.41 -7.91
N LYS A 279 12.47 -6.46 -6.93
CA LYS A 279 13.60 -7.38 -6.89
C LYS A 279 13.18 -8.75 -6.39
N ILE A 280 12.15 -8.78 -5.53
CA ILE A 280 11.59 -9.99 -4.95
C ILE A 280 10.07 -9.91 -5.09
N ILE A 281 9.47 -10.92 -5.70
CA ILE A 281 8.01 -11.10 -5.74
C ILE A 281 7.71 -12.40 -5.02
N VAL A 282 6.75 -12.38 -4.09
CA VAL A 282 6.33 -13.58 -3.38
C VAL A 282 4.82 -13.74 -3.49
N SER A 283 4.38 -14.95 -3.83
CA SER A 283 2.97 -15.30 -3.92
C SER A 283 2.32 -15.39 -2.54
N LYS A 284 0.99 -15.55 -2.51
CA LYS A 284 0.26 -15.84 -1.27
C LYS A 284 0.76 -17.11 -0.58
N ASN A 285 1.21 -18.12 -1.34
CA ASN A 285 1.65 -19.43 -0.86
C ASN A 285 3.17 -19.51 -0.62
N ASP A 286 3.81 -18.37 -0.40
CA ASP A 286 5.24 -18.26 -0.03
C ASP A 286 6.21 -18.75 -1.11
N VAL A 287 5.77 -18.74 -2.37
CA VAL A 287 6.61 -19.06 -3.52
C VAL A 287 7.22 -17.77 -4.08
N LEU A 288 8.54 -17.74 -4.24
CA LEU A 288 9.23 -16.68 -4.95
C LEU A 288 8.90 -16.78 -6.44
N LEU A 289 8.49 -15.67 -7.04
CA LEU A 289 8.09 -15.58 -8.43
C LEU A 289 9.11 -14.76 -9.21
N THR A 290 9.39 -15.22 -10.42
CA THR A 290 9.91 -14.34 -11.48
C THR A 290 8.83 -13.35 -11.91
N HIS A 291 9.22 -12.26 -12.57
CA HIS A 291 8.26 -11.29 -13.08
C HIS A 291 7.30 -11.91 -14.12
N ASN A 292 7.78 -12.84 -14.96
CA ASN A 292 6.93 -13.54 -15.93
C ASN A 292 5.89 -14.43 -15.24
N GLU A 293 6.28 -15.24 -14.25
CA GLU A 293 5.32 -16.06 -13.48
C GLU A 293 4.28 -15.19 -12.76
N TYR A 294 4.70 -14.02 -12.26
CA TYR A 294 3.79 -13.03 -11.70
C TYR A 294 2.78 -12.52 -12.75
N LEU A 295 3.23 -12.17 -13.96
CA LEU A 295 2.34 -11.71 -15.04
C LEU A 295 1.32 -12.79 -15.41
N GLU A 296 1.76 -14.04 -15.59
CA GLU A 296 0.87 -15.17 -15.89
C GLU A 296 -0.20 -15.37 -14.81
N MET A 297 0.17 -15.25 -13.53
CA MET A 297 -0.76 -15.32 -12.40
C MET A 297 -1.78 -14.17 -12.38
N MET A 298 -1.42 -13.00 -12.91
CA MET A 298 -2.28 -11.80 -12.90
C MET A 298 -3.16 -11.72 -14.16
N GLU A 299 -2.66 -12.14 -15.32
CA GLU A 299 -3.38 -12.14 -16.61
C GLU A 299 -4.46 -13.21 -16.68
N GLY A 300 -4.31 -14.35 -15.99
CA GLY A 300 -5.31 -15.42 -15.89
C GLY A 300 -6.62 -15.03 -15.19
N ILE A 301 -6.84 -13.74 -14.89
CA ILE A 301 -7.94 -13.22 -14.06
C ILE A 301 -8.69 -12.04 -14.73
N GLU A 302 -8.16 -11.45 -15.81
CA GLU A 302 -8.86 -10.37 -16.55
C GLU A 302 -9.86 -10.88 -17.62
N ASN A 303 -9.99 -12.20 -17.81
CA ASN A 303 -10.84 -12.81 -18.84
C ASN A 303 -12.14 -13.46 -18.33
N ASP A 304 -12.52 -13.26 -17.06
CA ASP A 304 -13.79 -13.74 -16.48
C ASP A 304 -14.71 -12.58 -16.05
#